data_AF-A0A173VA88-F1
#
_entry.id   AF-A0A173VA88-F1
#
_cell.length_a   1.000
_cell.length_b   1.000
_cell.length_c   1.000
_cell.angle_alpha   90.00
_cell.angle_beta   90.00
_cell.angle_gamma   90.00
#
_symmetry.space_group_name_H-M   'P 1'
#
loop_
_entity.id
_entity.type
_entity.pdbx_description
1 polymer ?
#
loop_
_entity_poly.entity_id
_entity_poly.type
_entity_poly.pdbx_seq_one_letter_code
_entity_poly.pdbx_strand_id
1 'polypeptide(L)'
;MTFASAVLEAIDAILALAYIGLQIYYGVCYHIQVFKFVANILVLLLVYIAITWLQHYPEKLNHIAAELCVGNIRKYSLRLLTFVKLVFTAGLLVPCVCDAFGIAIRDVYSLIMIGLILVVTAYYEYRIFQEIKSLRK
;
A
#
# COMPACT_ATOMS: atom_id res chain seq x y z
N MET A 1 0.99 -15.95 9.11
CA MET A 1 1.77 -14.85 8.48
C MET A 1 3.24 -15.09 8.73
N THR A 2 4.14 -14.75 7.80
CA THR A 2 5.59 -14.79 8.07
C THR A 2 6.02 -13.57 8.88
N PHE A 3 7.02 -13.71 9.76
CA PHE A 3 7.57 -12.61 10.59
C PHE A 3 7.87 -11.34 9.79
N ALA A 4 8.50 -11.48 8.61
CA ALA A 4 8.80 -10.36 7.72
C ALA A 4 7.54 -9.58 7.26
N SER A 5 6.41 -10.27 7.06
CA SER A 5 5.14 -9.62 6.68
C SER A 5 4.55 -8.83 7.84
N ALA A 6 4.65 -9.36 9.06
CA ALA A 6 4.20 -8.66 10.26
C ALA A 6 5.05 -7.41 10.55
N VAL A 7 6.37 -7.49 10.34
CA VAL A 7 7.27 -6.33 10.48
C VAL A 7 6.92 -5.25 9.46
N LEU A 8 6.71 -5.62 8.19
CA LEU A 8 6.32 -4.65 7.15
C LEU A 8 4.97 -3.99 7.44
N GLU A 9 4.01 -4.75 7.95
CA GLU A 9 2.71 -4.23 8.35
C GLU A 9 2.79 -3.27 9.55
N ALA A 10 3.65 -3.58 10.53
CA ALA A 10 3.92 -2.68 11.64
C ALA A 10 4.58 -1.37 11.18
N ILE A 11 5.55 -1.45 10.27
CA ILE A 11 6.20 -0.27 9.67
C ILE A 11 5.15 0.57 8.93
N ASP A 12 4.32 -0.05 8.10
CA ASP A 12 3.27 0.65 7.34
C ASP A 12 2.25 1.34 8.27
N ALA A 13 1.84 0.69 9.36
CA ALA A 13 0.97 1.30 10.37
C ALA A 13 1.63 2.53 11.02
N ILE A 14 2.92 2.47 11.34
CA ILE A 14 3.66 3.62 11.89
C ILE A 14 3.73 4.77 10.86
N LEU A 15 4.00 4.45 9.58
CA LEU A 15 4.03 5.45 8.51
C LEU A 15 2.66 6.10 8.29
N ALA A 16 1.58 5.32 8.34
CA ALA A 16 0.21 5.82 8.24
C ALA A 16 -0.14 6.76 9.40
N LEU A 17 0.23 6.41 10.63
CA LEU A 17 0.05 7.29 11.79
C LEU A 17 0.88 8.57 11.68
N ALA A 18 2.12 8.48 11.21
CA ALA A 18 2.96 9.64 10.96
C ALA A 18 2.34 10.58 9.92
N TYR A 19 1.77 10.04 8.84
CA TYR A 19 1.06 10.83 7.83
C TYR A 19 -0.15 11.55 8.40
N ILE A 20 -0.98 10.86 9.20
CA ILE A 20 -2.15 11.47 9.85
C ILE A 20 -1.71 12.63 10.75
N GLY A 21 -0.69 12.41 11.58
CA GLY A 21 -0.15 13.46 12.44
C GLY A 21 0.37 14.66 11.65
N LEU A 22 1.09 14.41 10.54
CA LEU A 22 1.62 15.46 9.69
C LEU A 22 0.51 16.25 8.96
N GLN A 23 -0.55 15.58 8.49
CA GLN A 23 -1.72 16.23 7.88
C GLN A 23 -2.44 17.14 8.87
N ILE A 24 -2.61 16.69 10.13
CA ILE A 24 -3.20 17.50 11.20
C ILE A 24 -2.31 18.71 11.52
N TYR A 25 -1.00 18.49 11.66
CA TYR A 25 -0.03 19.56 11.89
C TYR A 25 -0.10 20.63 10.79
N TYR A 26 -0.14 20.20 9.53
CA TYR A 26 -0.28 21.11 8.39
C TYR A 26 -1.59 21.89 8.40
N GLY A 27 -2.70 21.20 8.67
CA GLY A 27 -4.02 21.82 8.79
C GLY A 27 -4.04 22.94 9.84
N VAL A 28 -3.38 22.72 10.98
CA VAL A 28 -3.33 23.68 12.10
C VAL A 28 -2.32 24.80 11.84
N CYS A 29 -1.08 24.49 11.47
CA CYS A 29 -0.01 25.49 11.36
C CYS A 29 -0.13 26.39 10.14
N TYR A 30 -0.60 25.86 9.01
CA TYR A 30 -0.69 26.63 7.74
C TYR A 30 -2.11 27.09 7.44
N HIS A 31 -3.05 26.93 8.39
CA HIS A 31 -4.47 27.28 8.22
C HIS A 31 -5.08 26.77 6.90
N ILE A 32 -4.65 25.58 6.46
CA ILE A 32 -5.16 24.95 5.26
C ILE A 32 -6.65 24.65 5.48
N GLN A 33 -7.44 24.78 4.41
CA GLN A 33 -8.86 24.41 4.44
C GLN A 33 -9.05 23.02 5.06
N VAL A 34 -9.85 22.95 6.12
CA VAL A 34 -10.09 21.72 6.89
C VAL A 34 -10.48 20.56 5.99
N PHE A 35 -11.30 20.84 4.98
CA PHE A 35 -11.73 19.86 3.98
C PHE A 35 -10.57 19.18 3.25
N LYS A 36 -9.45 19.87 2.96
CA LYS A 36 -8.33 19.29 2.21
C LYS A 36 -7.59 18.22 3.02
N PHE A 37 -7.19 18.53 4.26
CA PHE A 37 -6.46 17.54 5.06
C PHE A 37 -7.38 16.41 5.53
N VAL A 38 -8.67 16.68 5.79
CA VAL A 38 -9.67 15.65 6.12
C VAL A 38 -9.86 14.70 4.94
N ALA A 39 -9.98 15.22 3.71
CA ALA A 39 -10.08 14.38 2.51
C ALA A 39 -8.83 13.50 2.33
N ASN A 40 -7.64 14.05 2.54
CA ASN A 40 -6.38 13.32 2.44
C ASN A 40 -6.29 12.16 3.46
N ILE A 41 -6.70 12.40 4.71
CA ILE A 41 -6.75 11.36 5.75
C ILE A 41 -7.81 10.30 5.38
N LEU A 42 -8.98 10.72 4.90
CA LEU A 42 -10.03 9.80 4.46
C LEU A 42 -9.57 8.90 3.32
N VAL A 43 -8.87 9.44 2.33
CA VAL A 43 -8.30 8.64 1.22
C VAL A 43 -7.32 7.61 1.76
N LEU A 44 -6.41 8.00 2.67
CA LEU A 44 -5.49 7.04 3.30
C LEU A 44 -6.27 5.93 4.02
N LEU A 45 -7.25 6.28 4.86
CA LEU A 45 -8.02 5.30 5.63
C LEU A 45 -8.82 4.35 4.73
N LEU A 46 -9.46 4.88 3.68
CA LEU A 46 -10.23 4.07 2.74
C LEU A 46 -9.33 3.05 2.03
N VAL A 47 -8.18 3.48 1.52
CA VAL A 47 -7.24 2.58 0.84
C VAL A 47 -6.63 1.58 1.82
N TYR A 48 -6.28 2.02 3.02
CA TYR A 48 -5.74 1.14 4.06
C TYR A 48 -6.74 0.04 4.43
N ILE A 49 -8.00 0.40 4.70
CA ILE A 49 -9.07 -0.55 5.04
C ILE A 49 -9.37 -1.46 3.84
N ALA A 50 -9.47 -0.94 2.63
CA ALA A 50 -9.74 -1.73 1.43
C ALA A 50 -8.66 -2.80 1.20
N ILE A 51 -7.38 -2.44 1.31
CA ILE A 51 -6.29 -3.41 1.15
C ILE A 51 -6.26 -4.39 2.33
N THR A 52 -6.53 -3.95 3.56
CA THR A 52 -6.62 -4.83 4.73
C THR A 52 -7.75 -5.85 4.58
N TRP A 53 -8.90 -5.43 4.06
CA TRP A 53 -10.01 -6.31 3.72
C TRP A 53 -9.61 -7.35 2.66
N LEU A 54 -8.90 -6.90 1.62
CA LEU A 54 -8.42 -7.76 0.54
C LEU A 54 -7.36 -8.76 1.01
N GLN A 55 -6.57 -8.42 2.05
CA GLN A 55 -5.65 -9.36 2.71
C GLN A 55 -6.41 -10.46 3.46
N HIS A 56 -7.63 -10.19 3.95
CA HIS A 56 -8.44 -11.21 4.61
C HIS A 56 -9.06 -12.20 3.61
N TYR A 57 -9.40 -11.74 2.40
CA TYR A 57 -10.03 -12.52 1.32
C TYR A 57 -9.16 -12.58 0.05
N PRO A 58 -7.98 -13.22 0.09
CA PRO A 58 -7.03 -13.25 -1.04
C PRO A 58 -7.58 -13.97 -2.29
N GLU A 59 -8.60 -14.82 -2.15
CA GLU A 59 -9.31 -15.46 -3.26
C GLU A 59 -10.03 -14.46 -4.16
N LYS A 60 -10.52 -13.33 -3.60
CA LYS A 60 -11.14 -12.26 -4.37
C LYS A 60 -10.12 -11.48 -5.18
N LEU A 61 -8.88 -11.35 -4.69
CA LEU A 61 -7.79 -10.70 -5.41
C LEU A 61 -7.41 -11.51 -6.66
N ASN A 62 -7.13 -12.80 -6.47
CA ASN A 62 -6.57 -13.61 -7.55
C ASN A 62 -7.63 -14.13 -8.55
N HIS A 63 -8.93 -14.00 -8.26
CA HIS A 63 -10.01 -14.62 -9.03
C HIS A 63 -9.86 -16.15 -9.17
N ILE A 64 -9.38 -16.81 -8.12
CA ILE A 64 -9.15 -18.26 -8.10
C ILE A 64 -10.08 -18.92 -7.09
N ALA A 65 -10.47 -20.17 -7.35
CA ALA A 65 -11.14 -21.02 -6.38
C ALA A 65 -10.34 -21.06 -5.05
N ALA A 66 -11.04 -20.93 -3.92
CA ALA A 66 -10.44 -20.88 -2.58
C ALA A 66 -9.53 -22.09 -2.30
N GLU A 67 -9.79 -23.23 -2.93
CA GLU A 67 -9.01 -24.47 -2.85
C GLU A 67 -7.58 -24.34 -3.38
N LEU A 68 -7.31 -23.46 -4.35
CA LEU A 68 -5.95 -23.18 -4.84
C LEU A 68 -5.29 -22.00 -4.10
N CYS A 69 -6.04 -21.23 -3.31
CA CYS A 69 -5.52 -20.06 -2.60
C CYS A 69 -4.86 -20.43 -1.26
N VAL A 70 -3.99 -21.44 -1.29
CA VAL A 70 -3.31 -22.00 -0.11
C VAL A 70 -1.80 -22.06 -0.31
N GLY A 71 -1.06 -22.19 0.80
CA GLY A 71 0.40 -22.30 0.79
C GLY A 71 1.11 -21.06 0.20
N ASN A 72 1.95 -21.29 -0.80
CA ASN A 72 2.80 -20.26 -1.41
C ASN A 72 1.99 -19.18 -2.15
N ILE A 73 0.87 -19.54 -2.79
CA ILE A 73 0.01 -18.59 -3.52
C ILE A 73 -0.52 -17.51 -2.58
N ARG A 74 -1.11 -17.92 -1.45
CA ARG A 74 -1.58 -16.99 -0.41
C ARG A 74 -0.46 -16.12 0.14
N LYS A 75 0.73 -16.69 0.33
CA LYS A 75 1.91 -15.96 0.83
C LYS A 75 2.36 -14.88 -0.15
N TYR A 76 2.36 -15.16 -1.45
CA TYR A 76 2.72 -14.18 -2.48
C TYR A 76 1.66 -13.08 -2.60
N SER A 77 0.37 -13.42 -2.61
CA SER A 77 -0.71 -12.41 -2.65
C SER A 77 -0.70 -11.49 -1.44
N LEU A 78 -0.49 -12.04 -0.23
CA LEU A 78 -0.38 -11.22 0.97
C LEU A 78 0.84 -10.28 0.91
N ARG A 79 1.99 -10.77 0.44
CA ARG A 79 3.18 -9.94 0.26
C ARG A 79 2.97 -8.82 -0.76
N LEU A 80 2.32 -9.13 -1.88
CA LEU A 80 1.94 -8.13 -2.88
C LEU A 80 1.08 -7.03 -2.25
N LEU A 81 0.01 -7.41 -1.54
CA LEU A 81 -0.90 -6.46 -0.91
C LEU A 81 -0.21 -5.59 0.15
N THR A 82 0.62 -6.19 1.01
CA THR A 82 1.41 -5.43 1.99
C THR A 82 2.36 -4.45 1.29
N PHE A 83 2.98 -4.86 0.19
CA PHE A 83 3.90 -3.99 -0.55
C PHE A 83 3.17 -2.84 -1.24
N VAL A 84 2.04 -3.10 -1.89
CA VAL A 84 1.21 -2.06 -2.50
C VAL A 84 0.72 -1.06 -1.45
N LYS A 85 0.28 -1.54 -0.29
CA LYS A 85 -0.11 -0.69 0.85
C LYS A 85 1.05 0.22 1.27
N LEU A 86 2.23 -0.35 1.48
CA LEU A 86 3.43 0.38 1.88
C LEU A 86 3.83 1.45 0.86
N VAL A 87 3.90 1.09 -0.43
CA VAL A 87 4.24 2.03 -1.49
C VAL A 87 3.20 3.14 -1.58
N PHE A 88 1.91 2.84 -1.39
CA PHE A 88 0.87 3.86 -1.34
C PHE A 88 1.03 4.81 -0.15
N THR A 89 1.19 4.29 1.07
CA THR A 89 1.39 5.09 2.28
C THR A 89 2.64 5.97 2.16
N ALA A 90 3.77 5.41 1.70
CA ALA A 90 5.00 6.16 1.44
C ALA A 90 4.82 7.20 0.32
N GLY A 91 4.02 6.86 -0.71
CA GLY A 91 3.67 7.74 -1.82
C GLY A 91 2.93 8.99 -1.38
N LEU A 92 2.13 8.90 -0.32
CA LEU A 92 1.45 10.05 0.29
C LEU A 92 2.35 10.77 1.33
N LEU A 93 3.10 10.02 2.13
CA LEU A 93 3.93 10.56 3.21
C LEU A 93 5.12 11.37 2.70
N VAL A 94 5.89 10.86 1.74
CA VAL A 94 7.11 11.52 1.27
C VAL A 94 6.82 12.91 0.69
N PRO A 95 5.78 13.12 -0.15
CA PRO A 95 5.33 14.45 -0.53
C PRO A 95 5.12 15.40 0.63
N CYS A 96 4.40 14.95 1.66
CA CYS A 96 4.07 15.80 2.80
C CYS A 96 5.30 16.13 3.65
N VAL A 97 6.23 15.17 3.81
CA VAL A 97 7.47 15.40 4.54
C VAL A 97 8.38 16.37 3.78
N CYS A 98 8.55 16.17 2.48
CA CYS A 98 9.37 17.08 1.66
C CYS A 98 8.78 18.49 1.58
N ASP A 99 7.45 18.61 1.49
CA ASP A 99 6.77 19.89 1.60
C ASP A 99 7.08 20.56 2.96
N ALA A 100 7.13 19.78 4.05
CA ALA A 100 7.44 20.31 5.39
C ALA A 100 8.88 20.86 5.48
N PHE A 101 9.80 20.28 4.71
CA PHE A 101 11.17 20.75 4.57
C PHE A 101 11.33 21.87 3.53
N GLY A 102 10.25 22.29 2.86
CA GLY A 102 10.30 23.29 1.78
C GLY A 102 10.98 22.80 0.50
N ILE A 103 11.09 21.48 0.33
CA ILE A 103 11.70 20.85 -0.84
C ILE A 103 10.60 20.58 -1.86
N ALA A 104 10.64 21.26 -3.00
CA ALA A 104 9.73 21.01 -4.10
C ALA A 104 9.94 19.59 -4.68
N ILE A 105 8.94 18.73 -4.50
CA ILE A 105 8.91 17.44 -5.19
C ILE A 105 8.50 17.64 -6.64
N ARG A 106 9.26 17.03 -7.56
CA ARG A 106 8.93 17.01 -8.98
C ARG A 106 7.80 16.02 -9.25
N ASP A 107 6.98 16.32 -10.27
CA ASP A 107 5.93 15.44 -10.80
C ASP A 107 6.43 14.01 -11.13
N VAL A 108 7.73 13.88 -11.43
CA VAL A 108 8.40 12.60 -11.67
C VAL A 108 8.29 11.64 -10.48
N TYR A 109 8.17 12.14 -9.25
CA TYR A 109 8.02 11.27 -8.07
C TYR A 109 6.75 10.43 -8.15
N SER A 110 5.62 11.04 -8.51
CA SER A 110 4.35 10.31 -8.66
C SER A 110 4.46 9.23 -9.74
N LEU A 111 5.15 9.55 -10.85
CA LEU A 111 5.38 8.63 -11.96
C LEU A 111 6.27 7.44 -11.55
N ILE A 112 7.29 7.68 -10.73
CA ILE A 112 8.13 6.63 -10.15
C ILE A 112 7.29 5.72 -9.24
N MET A 113 6.45 6.28 -8.38
CA MET A 113 5.61 5.49 -7.46
C MET A 113 4.63 4.61 -8.22
N ILE A 114 3.95 5.15 -9.25
CA ILE A 114 3.06 4.37 -10.10
C ILE A 114 3.83 3.26 -10.84
N GLY A 115 4.99 3.59 -11.42
CA GLY A 115 5.84 2.60 -12.09
C GLY A 115 6.27 1.47 -11.15
N LEU A 116 6.62 1.80 -9.91
CA LEU A 116 7.04 0.83 -8.90
C LEU A 116 5.87 -0.08 -8.47
N ILE A 117 4.67 0.48 -8.31
CA ILE A 117 3.45 -0.32 -8.05
C ILE A 117 3.18 -1.28 -9.21
N LEU A 118 3.27 -0.83 -10.46
CA LEU A 118 3.01 -1.66 -11.64
C LEU A 118 4.01 -2.80 -11.77
N VAL A 119 5.31 -2.50 -11.65
CA VAL A 119 6.38 -3.51 -11.75
C VAL A 119 6.22 -4.59 -10.68
N VAL A 120 5.97 -4.18 -9.44
CA VAL A 120 5.83 -5.13 -8.33
C VAL A 120 4.55 -5.95 -8.45
N THR A 121 3.44 -5.33 -8.86
CA THR A 121 2.19 -6.03 -9.15
C THR A 121 2.39 -7.09 -10.23
N ALA A 122 2.95 -6.70 -11.38
CA ALA A 122 3.20 -7.63 -12.48
C ALA A 122 4.13 -8.79 -12.07
N TYR A 123 5.18 -8.51 -11.29
CA TYR A 123 6.11 -9.54 -10.82
C TYR A 123 5.43 -10.59 -9.92
N TYR A 124 4.64 -10.15 -8.94
CA TYR A 124 3.96 -11.07 -8.03
C TYR A 124 2.81 -11.80 -8.72
N GLU A 125 2.02 -11.14 -9.58
CA GLU A 125 0.99 -11.80 -10.38
C GLU A 125 1.58 -12.88 -11.28
N TYR A 126 2.70 -12.59 -11.94
CA TYR A 126 3.40 -13.56 -12.76
C TYR A 126 3.86 -14.78 -11.95
N ARG A 127 4.44 -14.56 -10.77
CA ARG A 127 4.86 -15.66 -9.86
C ARG A 127 3.69 -16.49 -9.37
N ILE A 128 2.57 -15.86 -9.03
CA ILE A 128 1.33 -16.55 -8.64
C ILE A 128 0.82 -17.42 -9.79
N PHE A 129 0.79 -16.88 -11.02
CA PHE A 129 0.36 -17.62 -12.21
C PHE A 129 1.25 -18.83 -12.52
N GLN A 130 2.57 -18.69 -12.37
CA GLN A 130 3.50 -19.80 -12.53
C GLN A 130 3.25 -20.93 -11.51
N GLU A 131 3.06 -20.60 -10.24
CA GLU A 131 2.77 -21.59 -9.18
C GLU A 131 1.45 -22.32 -9.43
N ILE A 132 0.41 -21.61 -9.86
CA ILE A 132 -0.87 -22.25 -10.23
C ILE A 132 -0.69 -23.23 -11.38
N LYS A 133 0.13 -22.84 -12.39
CA LYS A 133 0.41 -23.69 -13.54
C LYS A 133 1.21 -24.94 -13.15
N SER A 134 2.12 -24.86 -12.17
CA SER A 134 2.84 -26.04 -11.68
C SER A 134 1.96 -26.95 -10.83
N LEU A 135 1.01 -26.40 -10.07
CA LEU A 135 0.05 -27.20 -9.27
C LEU A 135 -0.99 -27.94 -10.10
N ARG A 136 -1.30 -27.46 -11.31
CA ARG A 136 -2.22 -28.13 -12.25
C ARG A 136 -1.55 -29.27 -13.04
N LYS A 137 -0.22 -29.39 -12.98
CA LYS A 137 0.55 -30.37 -13.74
C LYS A 137 0.76 -31.64 -12.94
#